data_AF-A0A6S7CAW7-F1
#
_entry.id   AF-A0A6S7CAW7-F1
#
_cell.length_a   1.000
_cell.length_b   1.000
_cell.length_c   1.000
_cell.angle_alpha   90.00
_cell.angle_beta   90.00
_cell.angle_gamma   90.00
#
_symmetry.space_group_name_H-M   'P 1'
#
loop_
_entity.id
_entity.type
_entity.pdbx_description
1 polymer ?
#
loop_
_entity_poly.entity_id
_entity_poly.type
_entity_poly.pdbx_seq_one_letter_code
_entity_poly.pdbx_strand_id
1 'polypeptide(L)'
;MTLVSQAEYARRLGITRAAVAQWKSAGRLVLEGSKVNVEASDARLKKYRRAGLPEDNEAAKSVKRGRPSVKQGQESVKQAGRLNAEPVCLTCVEVMRRLAELDWTQTFDWSEAAQDERARLAAQCLGWQAVRSDVRDDGHWGGYQLRISSYVAAHGLTEDAIPAGHGFELDVWAVLKACRAELEPIDDGEEVKVRLDLLHLLAHPFTEYDKRL
;
A
#
# COMPACT_ATOMS: atom_id res chain seq x y z
N MET A 1 -16.94 -23.77 -7.09
CA MET A 1 -15.63 -23.27 -7.54
C MET A 1 -15.83 -21.84 -7.97
N THR A 2 -15.50 -20.92 -7.08
CA THR A 2 -15.74 -19.49 -7.26
C THR A 2 -14.40 -18.82 -7.55
N LEU A 3 -14.28 -18.24 -8.74
CA LEU A 3 -13.11 -17.46 -9.15
C LEU A 3 -13.44 -15.97 -9.05
N VAL A 4 -12.82 -15.28 -8.11
CA VAL A 4 -13.01 -13.85 -7.88
C VAL A 4 -11.71 -13.10 -8.15
N SER A 5 -11.78 -11.79 -8.41
CA SER A 5 -10.55 -10.99 -8.44
C SER A 5 -9.93 -10.91 -7.04
N GLN A 6 -8.63 -10.62 -6.96
CA GLN A 6 -7.94 -10.46 -5.67
C GLN A 6 -8.54 -9.31 -4.84
N ALA A 7 -8.98 -8.23 -5.50
CA ALA A 7 -9.67 -7.11 -4.84
C ALA A 7 -11.09 -7.49 -4.35
N GLU A 8 -11.80 -8.37 -5.05
CA GLU A 8 -13.06 -8.94 -4.56
C GLU A 8 -12.83 -9.88 -3.37
N TYR A 9 -11.78 -10.69 -3.41
CA TYR A 9 -11.40 -11.56 -2.30
C TYR A 9 -11.06 -10.77 -1.03
N ALA A 10 -10.29 -9.69 -1.16
CA ALA A 10 -9.97 -8.77 -0.06
C ALA A 10 -11.25 -8.21 0.59
N ARG A 11 -12.16 -7.69 -0.24
CA ARG A 11 -13.44 -7.11 0.21
C ARG A 11 -14.33 -8.14 0.91
N ARG A 12 -14.40 -9.36 0.38
CA ARG A 12 -15.19 -10.45 0.98
C ARG A 12 -14.74 -10.74 2.42
N LEU A 13 -13.43 -10.82 2.64
CA LEU A 13 -12.85 -11.15 3.94
C LEU A 13 -12.65 -9.92 4.85
N GLY A 14 -12.96 -8.72 4.38
CA GLY A 14 -12.72 -7.48 5.14
C GLY A 14 -11.24 -7.21 5.43
N ILE A 15 -10.34 -7.74 4.60
CA ILE A 15 -8.89 -7.59 4.76
C ILE A 15 -8.33 -6.54 3.80
N THR A 16 -7.11 -6.10 4.08
CA THR A 16 -6.42 -5.10 3.27
C THR A 16 -5.84 -5.72 1.99
N ARG A 17 -5.63 -4.89 0.98
CA ARG A 17 -4.96 -5.28 -0.27
C ARG A 17 -3.54 -5.82 0.02
N ALA A 18 -2.79 -5.11 0.85
CA ALA A 18 -1.47 -5.55 1.29
C ALA A 18 -1.49 -6.95 1.90
N ALA A 19 -2.51 -7.30 2.70
CA ALA A 19 -2.67 -8.66 3.23
C ALA A 19 -2.86 -9.69 2.10
N VAL A 20 -3.67 -9.40 1.07
CA VAL A 20 -3.84 -10.28 -0.10
C VAL A 20 -2.54 -10.42 -0.90
N ALA A 21 -1.82 -9.33 -1.13
CA ALA A 21 -0.51 -9.34 -1.80
C ALA A 21 0.52 -10.18 -1.01
N GLN A 22 0.52 -10.05 0.32
CA GLN A 22 1.36 -10.84 1.21
C GLN A 22 1.00 -12.32 1.18
N TRP A 23 -0.29 -12.66 1.16
CA TRP A 23 -0.72 -14.06 1.10
C TRP A 23 -0.40 -14.69 -0.26
N LYS A 24 -0.44 -13.90 -1.33
CA LYS A 24 0.04 -14.30 -2.66
C LYS A 24 1.54 -14.58 -2.64
N SER A 25 2.36 -13.66 -2.13
CA SER A 25 3.82 -13.83 -2.10
C SER A 25 4.25 -14.98 -1.17
N ALA A 26 3.51 -15.22 -0.09
CA ALA A 26 3.71 -16.34 0.82
C ALA A 26 3.17 -17.69 0.27
N GLY A 27 2.59 -17.73 -0.94
CA GLY A 27 2.05 -18.95 -1.55
C GLY A 27 0.80 -19.52 -0.87
N ARG A 28 0.12 -18.71 -0.05
CA ARG A 28 -1.07 -19.11 0.73
C ARG A 28 -2.36 -19.06 -0.11
N LEU A 29 -2.38 -18.25 -1.16
CA LEU A 29 -3.49 -18.17 -2.11
C LEU A 29 -3.34 -19.16 -3.26
N VAL A 30 -4.47 -19.69 -3.74
CA VAL A 30 -4.54 -20.50 -4.96
C VAL A 30 -5.08 -19.61 -6.08
N LEU A 31 -4.23 -19.33 -7.07
CA LEU A 31 -4.58 -18.48 -8.21
C LEU A 31 -4.81 -19.33 -9.46
N GLU A 32 -5.81 -18.94 -10.24
CA GLU A 32 -6.07 -19.43 -11.60
C GLU A 32 -6.02 -18.25 -12.56
N GLY A 33 -4.88 -18.12 -13.26
CA GLY A 33 -4.57 -16.90 -14.01
C GLY A 33 -4.45 -15.69 -13.07
N SER A 34 -5.27 -14.67 -13.30
CA SER A 34 -5.35 -13.46 -12.46
C SER A 34 -6.35 -13.55 -11.30
N LYS A 35 -7.15 -14.63 -11.23
CA LYS A 35 -8.26 -14.78 -10.27
C LYS A 35 -7.91 -15.71 -9.11
N VAL A 36 -8.51 -15.47 -7.95
CA VAL A 36 -8.39 -16.29 -6.74
C VAL A 36 -9.42 -17.39 -6.76
N ASN A 37 -8.97 -18.65 -6.60
CA ASN A 37 -9.83 -19.76 -6.27
C ASN A 37 -10.21 -19.68 -4.79
N VAL A 38 -11.45 -19.26 -4.54
CA VAL A 38 -11.96 -18.97 -3.21
C VAL A 38 -11.89 -20.19 -2.30
N GLU A 39 -12.46 -21.32 -2.73
CA GLU A 39 -12.56 -22.49 -1.85
C GLU A 39 -11.19 -23.08 -1.54
N ALA A 40 -10.28 -23.11 -2.52
CA ALA A 40 -8.94 -23.65 -2.33
C ALA A 40 -8.05 -22.72 -1.48
N SER A 41 -8.22 -21.40 -1.62
CA SER A 41 -7.51 -20.41 -0.80
C SER A 41 -8.02 -20.41 0.65
N ASP A 42 -9.33 -20.45 0.86
CA ASP A 42 -9.94 -20.54 2.20
C ASP A 42 -9.47 -21.82 2.92
N ALA A 43 -9.43 -22.96 2.19
CA ALA A 43 -8.95 -24.23 2.74
C ALA A 43 -7.46 -24.20 3.12
N ARG A 44 -6.61 -23.50 2.35
CA ARG A 44 -5.19 -23.31 2.71
C ARG A 44 -5.04 -22.37 3.90
N LEU A 45 -5.71 -21.22 3.89
CA LEU A 45 -5.61 -20.23 4.96
C LEU A 45 -6.06 -20.77 6.30
N LYS A 46 -7.11 -21.61 6.33
CA LYS A 46 -7.58 -22.29 7.55
C LYS A 46 -6.52 -23.21 8.18
N LYS A 47 -5.59 -23.75 7.39
CA LYS A 47 -4.47 -24.57 7.90
C LYS A 47 -3.34 -23.74 8.51
N TYR A 48 -3.13 -22.52 8.01
CA TYR A 48 -2.00 -21.67 8.41
C TYR A 48 -2.36 -20.60 9.45
N ARG A 49 -3.64 -20.27 9.65
CA ARG A 49 -4.09 -19.31 10.67
C ARG A 49 -4.55 -20.01 11.95
N ARG A 50 -3.87 -19.71 13.05
CA ARG A 50 -4.21 -20.16 14.41
C ARG A 50 -5.55 -19.61 14.91
N ALA A 51 -5.99 -18.47 14.35
CA ALA A 51 -7.24 -17.79 14.70
C ALA A 51 -8.43 -18.11 13.76
N GLY A 52 -8.24 -18.93 12.71
CA GLY A 52 -9.27 -19.17 11.69
C GLY A 52 -9.37 -18.07 10.63
N LEU A 53 -10.31 -18.20 9.68
CA LEU A 53 -10.62 -17.11 8.74
C LEU A 53 -11.48 -16.05 9.46
N PRO A 54 -11.31 -14.75 9.14
CA PRO A 54 -12.28 -13.72 9.49
C PRO A 54 -13.67 -14.12 8.98
N GLU A 55 -14.72 -13.81 9.74
CA GLU A 55 -16.10 -14.03 9.28
C GLU A 55 -16.38 -13.20 8.02
N ASP A 56 -17.15 -13.77 7.08
CA ASP A 56 -17.52 -13.11 5.83
C ASP A 56 -18.18 -11.75 6.14
N ASN A 57 -17.61 -10.65 5.62
CA ASN A 57 -18.15 -9.33 5.86
C ASN A 57 -19.31 -9.04 4.91
N GLU A 58 -20.52 -9.47 5.29
CA GLU A 58 -21.75 -9.24 4.52
C GLU A 58 -22.06 -7.74 4.29
N ALA A 59 -21.52 -6.83 5.12
CA ALA A 59 -21.72 -5.39 4.98
C ALA A 59 -20.91 -4.74 3.83
N ALA A 60 -19.91 -5.42 3.28
CA ALA A 60 -19.10 -4.90 2.16
C ALA A 60 -19.85 -4.88 0.82
N LYS A 61 -21.05 -5.48 0.74
CA LYS A 61 -21.85 -5.54 -0.50
C LYS A 61 -22.57 -4.23 -0.85
N SER A 62 -22.60 -3.23 0.03
CA SER A 62 -23.33 -1.98 -0.23
C SER A 62 -22.59 -0.72 0.21
N VAL A 63 -21.73 -0.18 -0.66
CA VAL A 63 -21.44 1.26 -0.65
C VAL A 63 -21.61 1.80 -2.07
N LYS A 64 -22.77 2.41 -2.31
CA LYS A 64 -23.07 3.14 -3.56
C LYS A 64 -22.13 4.35 -3.65
N ARG A 65 -21.29 4.38 -4.70
CA ARG A 65 -20.44 5.53 -5.06
C ARG A 65 -21.32 6.74 -5.40
N GLY A 66 -21.34 7.75 -4.52
CA GLY A 66 -21.84 9.08 -4.86
C GLY A 66 -20.81 9.82 -5.71
N ARG A 67 -21.13 10.08 -6.97
CA ARG A 67 -20.34 10.91 -7.90
C ARG A 67 -20.93 12.33 -7.92
N PRO A 68 -20.22 13.38 -7.49
CA PRO A 68 -20.54 14.73 -7.92
C PRO A 68 -19.74 15.03 -9.19
N SER A 69 -20.46 15.34 -10.25
CA SER A 69 -19.93 15.93 -11.49
C SER A 69 -19.74 17.43 -11.26
N VAL A 70 -18.53 17.99 -11.43
CA VAL A 70 -18.35 19.43 -11.58
C VAL A 70 -17.31 19.74 -12.66
N LYS A 71 -17.71 20.68 -13.52
CA LYS A 71 -17.10 21.16 -14.76
C LYS A 71 -15.76 21.90 -14.53
N GLN A 72 -14.88 21.78 -15.52
CA GLN A 72 -13.72 22.64 -15.71
C GLN A 72 -14.13 24.12 -15.83
N GLY A 73 -13.34 24.99 -15.19
CA GLY A 73 -13.30 26.43 -15.40
C GLY A 73 -12.04 26.97 -14.73
N GLN A 74 -11.15 27.55 -15.52
CA GLN A 74 -9.79 27.97 -15.17
C GLN A 74 -9.74 29.21 -14.27
N GLU A 75 -8.52 29.46 -13.75
CA GLU A 75 -7.97 30.69 -13.17
C GLU A 75 -7.88 30.76 -11.63
N SER A 76 -6.70 30.44 -11.08
CA SER A 76 -5.77 31.44 -10.53
C SER A 76 -4.60 30.80 -9.76
N VAL A 77 -3.39 31.15 -10.19
CA VAL A 77 -2.08 30.51 -9.97
C VAL A 77 -1.52 30.65 -8.53
N LYS A 78 -2.36 30.80 -7.51
CA LYS A 78 -1.92 30.91 -6.09
C LYS A 78 -2.50 29.85 -5.16
N GLN A 79 -3.25 28.89 -5.70
CA GLN A 79 -3.92 27.81 -4.94
C GLN A 79 -3.28 26.42 -5.13
N ALA A 80 -2.13 26.34 -5.81
CA ALA A 80 -1.47 25.07 -6.14
C ALA A 80 -0.84 24.34 -4.93
N GLY A 81 -0.54 25.05 -3.83
CA GLY A 81 0.05 24.45 -2.63
C GLY A 81 -0.93 23.76 -1.69
N ARG A 82 -2.25 23.98 -1.83
CA ARG A 82 -3.28 23.43 -0.92
C ARG A 82 -4.14 22.33 -1.52
N LEU A 83 -4.24 22.23 -2.84
CA LEU A 83 -5.07 21.23 -3.52
C LEU A 83 -4.41 19.84 -3.66
N ASN A 84 -3.10 19.72 -3.47
CA ASN A 84 -2.37 18.46 -3.70
C ASN A 84 -2.15 17.62 -2.43
N ALA A 85 -2.54 18.10 -1.25
CA ALA A 85 -2.38 17.35 0.01
C ALA A 85 -3.53 16.37 0.28
N GLU A 86 -4.67 16.53 -0.40
CA GLU A 86 -5.80 15.58 -0.26
C GLU A 86 -5.56 14.31 -1.09
N PRO A 87 -5.79 13.12 -0.52
CA PRO A 87 -5.67 11.87 -1.27
C PRO A 87 -6.67 11.79 -2.43
N VAL A 88 -6.18 11.42 -3.62
CA VAL A 88 -7.00 11.21 -4.81
C VAL A 88 -7.07 9.72 -5.14
N CYS A 89 -8.23 9.24 -5.56
CA CYS A 89 -8.38 7.88 -6.11
C CYS A 89 -7.90 7.85 -7.56
N LEU A 90 -6.92 7.01 -7.87
CA LEU A 90 -6.43 6.73 -9.23
C LEU A 90 -6.33 5.22 -9.44
N THR A 91 -6.28 4.78 -10.70
CA THR A 91 -5.94 3.38 -10.97
C THR A 91 -4.46 3.14 -10.68
N CYS A 92 -4.12 1.94 -10.20
CA CYS A 92 -2.73 1.54 -9.97
C CYS A 92 -1.87 1.69 -11.24
N VAL A 93 -2.44 1.35 -12.41
CA VAL A 93 -1.80 1.53 -13.72
C VAL A 93 -1.43 3.00 -13.97
N GLU A 94 -2.33 3.95 -13.70
CA GLU A 94 -2.07 5.37 -13.88
C GLU A 94 -1.01 5.88 -12.88
N VAL A 95 -1.04 5.42 -11.64
CA VAL A 95 -0.03 5.80 -10.63
C VAL A 95 1.35 5.29 -11.02
N MET A 96 1.46 4.03 -11.45
CA MET A 96 2.72 3.44 -11.90
C MET A 96 3.26 4.12 -13.15
N ARG A 97 2.39 4.52 -14.09
CA ARG A 97 2.77 5.32 -15.26
C ARG A 97 3.42 6.65 -14.84
N ARG A 98 2.83 7.36 -13.88
CA ARG A 98 3.40 8.62 -13.35
C ARG A 98 4.72 8.40 -12.62
N LEU A 99 4.85 7.33 -11.85
CA LEU A 99 6.11 6.99 -11.20
C LEU A 99 7.21 6.69 -12.21
N ALA A 100 6.90 5.98 -13.30
CA ALA A 100 7.86 5.70 -14.36
C ALA A 100 8.39 6.97 -15.04
N GLU A 101 7.57 8.03 -15.14
CA GLU A 101 8.02 9.35 -15.64
C GLU A 101 8.96 10.07 -14.65
N LEU A 102 8.84 9.79 -13.35
CA LEU A 102 9.65 10.40 -12.30
C LEU A 102 10.92 9.60 -11.99
N ASP A 103 10.93 8.30 -12.26
CA ASP A 103 12.05 7.42 -12.01
C ASP A 103 13.35 7.95 -12.63
N TRP A 104 14.40 8.00 -11.82
CA TRP A 104 15.74 8.48 -12.20
C TRP A 104 15.82 9.95 -12.61
N THR A 105 14.73 10.72 -12.45
CA THR A 105 14.72 12.18 -12.68
C THR A 105 14.91 12.97 -11.39
N GLN A 106 14.60 12.35 -10.24
CA GLN A 106 14.69 12.96 -8.94
C GLN A 106 16.12 12.86 -8.38
N THR A 107 16.57 13.91 -7.71
CA THR A 107 17.76 13.87 -6.87
C THR A 107 17.34 13.75 -5.41
N PHE A 108 17.94 12.81 -4.70
CA PHE A 108 17.67 12.59 -3.28
C PHE A 108 18.90 12.94 -2.44
N ASP A 109 18.65 13.57 -1.29
CA ASP A 109 19.65 13.73 -0.23
C ASP A 109 19.80 12.40 0.51
N TRP A 110 20.97 11.78 0.43
CA TRP A 110 21.25 10.46 1.01
C TRP A 110 21.64 10.49 2.49
N SER A 111 21.59 11.66 3.14
CA SER A 111 21.77 11.74 4.59
C SER A 111 20.70 10.93 5.32
N GLU A 112 21.07 10.35 6.47
CA GLU A 112 20.18 9.51 7.28
C GLU A 112 18.87 10.23 7.62
N ALA A 113 18.94 11.52 7.98
CA ALA A 113 17.78 12.32 8.33
C ALA A 113 16.83 12.57 7.13
N ALA A 114 17.38 12.84 5.95
CA ALA A 114 16.58 13.04 4.74
C ALA A 114 15.92 11.72 4.28
N GLN A 115 16.63 10.61 4.39
CA GLN A 115 16.10 9.29 4.07
C GLN A 115 15.03 8.81 5.08
N ASP A 116 15.19 9.15 6.36
CA ASP A 116 14.18 8.93 7.40
C ASP A 116 12.88 9.71 7.10
N GLU A 117 13.01 10.99 6.77
CA GLU A 117 11.87 11.82 6.35
C GLU A 117 11.21 11.26 5.08
N ARG A 118 12.02 10.87 4.09
CA ARG A 118 11.54 10.27 2.84
C ARG A 118 10.72 9.01 3.12
N ALA A 119 11.19 8.10 3.98
CA ALA A 119 10.46 6.89 4.35
C ALA A 119 9.09 7.20 4.99
N ARG A 120 9.06 8.14 5.93
CA ARG A 120 7.82 8.54 6.62
C ARG A 120 6.81 9.18 5.67
N LEU A 121 7.25 10.10 4.81
CA LEU A 121 6.40 10.76 3.84
C LEU A 121 5.96 9.81 2.71
N ALA A 122 6.83 8.90 2.27
CA ALA A 122 6.47 7.87 1.29
C ALA A 122 5.34 6.97 1.80
N ALA A 123 5.37 6.56 3.07
CA ALA A 123 4.24 5.83 3.68
C ALA A 123 2.96 6.67 3.71
N GLN A 124 3.07 7.96 4.07
CA GLN A 124 1.92 8.88 4.05
C GLN A 124 1.33 9.07 2.65
N CYS A 125 2.11 8.86 1.58
CA CYS A 125 1.60 8.87 0.21
C CYS A 125 0.40 7.92 0.04
N LEU A 126 0.37 6.80 0.78
CA LEU A 126 -0.67 5.77 0.75
C LEU A 126 -1.68 5.88 1.90
N GLY A 127 -1.55 6.91 2.75
CA GLY A 127 -2.27 6.98 4.02
C GLY A 127 -1.75 5.99 5.08
N TRP A 128 -0.55 5.45 4.89
CA TRP A 128 0.13 4.60 5.86
C TRP A 128 1.01 5.43 6.81
N GLN A 129 1.50 4.78 7.86
CA GLN A 129 2.45 5.34 8.79
C GLN A 129 3.68 4.41 8.87
N ALA A 130 4.88 4.97 8.69
CA ALA A 130 6.13 4.30 9.03
C ALA A 130 6.49 4.69 10.47
N VAL A 131 6.39 3.74 11.40
CA VAL A 131 6.64 3.97 12.84
C VAL A 131 8.01 3.40 13.18
N ARG A 132 8.80 4.14 13.98
CA ARG A 132 10.08 3.63 14.50
C ARG A 132 9.93 3.02 15.89
N SER A 133 10.80 2.06 16.21
CA SER A 133 10.95 1.58 17.58
C SER A 133 11.68 2.63 18.41
N ASP A 134 11.18 2.93 19.60
CA ASP A 134 11.88 3.74 20.60
C ASP A 134 13.00 2.94 21.30
N VAL A 135 13.01 1.61 21.14
CA VAL A 135 13.98 0.69 21.75
C VAL A 135 15.04 0.29 20.71
N ARG A 136 16.30 0.62 21.01
CA ARG A 136 17.44 0.45 20.09
C ARG A 136 18.21 -0.87 20.21
N ASP A 137 17.87 -1.75 21.15
CA ASP A 137 18.76 -2.87 21.50
C ASP A 137 18.00 -4.18 21.80
N ASP A 138 17.94 -5.06 20.78
CA ASP A 138 17.53 -6.49 20.81
C ASP A 138 17.31 -7.12 19.40
N GLY A 139 17.71 -6.49 18.29
CA GLY A 139 17.63 -7.09 16.95
C GLY A 139 16.66 -6.45 15.97
N HIS A 140 16.17 -5.23 16.26
CA HIS A 140 15.35 -4.39 15.39
C HIS A 140 16.15 -3.71 14.25
N TRP A 141 16.92 -4.50 13.50
CA TRP A 141 17.73 -4.01 12.38
C TRP A 141 16.80 -3.60 11.23
N GLY A 142 16.67 -2.29 11.01
CA GLY A 142 15.81 -1.65 10.00
C GLY A 142 15.04 -0.47 10.59
N GLY A 143 14.44 -0.69 11.76
CA GLY A 143 13.93 0.38 12.60
C GLY A 143 12.50 0.83 12.29
N TYR A 144 11.86 0.42 11.18
CA TYR A 144 10.47 0.77 10.87
C TYR A 144 9.50 -0.42 10.85
N GLN A 145 8.27 -0.16 11.29
CA GLN A 145 7.08 -0.97 11.03
C GLN A 145 6.08 -0.11 10.23
N LEU A 146 5.53 -0.64 9.14
CA LEU A 146 4.47 0.03 8.41
C LEU A 146 3.11 -0.27 9.03
N ARG A 147 2.21 0.71 9.00
CA ARG A 147 0.85 0.59 9.55
C ARG A 147 -0.17 1.24 8.63
N ILE A 148 -1.28 0.58 8.38
CA ILE A 148 -2.40 1.14 7.60
C ILE A 148 -3.27 1.94 8.57
N SER A 149 -3.10 3.27 8.57
CA SER A 149 -3.70 4.16 9.59
C SER A 149 -5.21 4.00 9.72
N SER A 150 -5.92 3.88 8.60
CA SER A 150 -7.38 3.69 8.58
C SER A 150 -7.81 2.35 9.17
N TYR A 151 -7.04 1.29 8.94
CA TYR A 151 -7.32 -0.04 9.47
C TYR A 151 -7.05 -0.09 10.97
N VAL A 152 -5.93 0.48 11.42
CA VAL A 152 -5.61 0.61 12.86
C VAL A 152 -6.71 1.38 13.58
N ALA A 153 -7.21 2.47 13.00
CA ALA A 153 -8.29 3.24 13.60
C ALA A 153 -9.61 2.45 13.72
N ALA A 154 -9.89 1.56 12.78
CA ALA A 154 -11.13 0.77 12.76
C ALA A 154 -11.07 -0.52 13.59
N HIS A 155 -9.89 -1.16 13.66
CA HIS A 155 -9.74 -2.53 14.17
C HIS A 155 -8.65 -2.68 15.26
N GLY A 156 -7.93 -1.61 15.58
CA GLY A 156 -6.73 -1.66 16.41
C GLY A 156 -5.50 -2.18 15.66
N LEU A 157 -4.37 -2.29 16.36
CA LEU A 157 -3.13 -2.81 15.79
C LEU A 157 -3.18 -4.35 15.74
N THR A 158 -3.60 -4.88 14.60
CA THR A 158 -3.58 -6.32 14.30
C THR A 158 -2.56 -6.63 13.21
N GLU A 159 -2.29 -7.92 12.98
CA GLU A 159 -1.41 -8.38 11.88
C GLU A 159 -1.86 -7.83 10.52
N ASP A 160 -3.17 -7.78 10.26
CA ASP A 160 -3.73 -7.29 8.98
C ASP A 160 -3.59 -5.77 8.80
N ALA A 161 -3.29 -5.05 9.88
CA ALA A 161 -2.99 -3.62 9.87
C ALA A 161 -1.53 -3.31 9.49
N ILE A 162 -0.66 -4.33 9.46
CA ILE A 162 0.77 -4.22 9.19
C ILE A 162 1.03 -4.76 7.77
N PRO A 163 1.22 -3.89 6.76
CA PRO A 163 1.34 -4.32 5.38
C PRO A 163 2.70 -4.95 5.06
N ALA A 164 3.74 -4.60 5.83
CA ALA A 164 5.07 -5.16 5.75
C ALA A 164 5.82 -4.91 7.06
N GLY A 165 6.78 -5.78 7.39
CA GLY A 165 7.60 -5.68 8.60
C GLY A 165 6.77 -5.90 9.86
N HIS A 166 6.61 -7.16 10.28
CA HIS A 166 5.77 -7.47 11.46
C HIS A 166 6.41 -6.97 12.76
N GLY A 167 7.73 -6.85 12.79
CA GLY A 167 8.48 -6.05 13.76
C GLY A 167 9.05 -4.76 13.16
N PHE A 168 9.88 -4.06 13.94
CA PHE A 168 10.60 -2.87 13.48
C PHE A 168 11.87 -3.23 12.70
N GLU A 169 11.70 -3.98 11.62
CA GLU A 169 12.78 -4.59 10.82
C GLU A 169 12.94 -3.99 9.42
N LEU A 170 12.06 -3.07 9.00
CA LEU A 170 12.20 -2.45 7.69
C LEU A 170 13.19 -1.29 7.78
N ASP A 171 14.22 -1.29 6.94
CA ASP A 171 15.01 -0.10 6.66
C ASP A 171 14.28 0.85 5.68
N VAL A 172 14.88 2.00 5.39
CA VAL A 172 14.29 3.00 4.46
C VAL A 172 14.01 2.40 3.09
N TRP A 173 14.95 1.63 2.55
CA TRP A 173 14.80 0.99 1.24
C TRP A 173 13.61 0.02 1.22
N ALA A 174 13.47 -0.81 2.25
CA ALA A 174 12.38 -1.75 2.42
C ALA A 174 11.04 -1.05 2.58
N VAL A 175 10.98 0.09 3.28
CA VAL A 175 9.78 0.94 3.36
C VAL A 175 9.39 1.47 1.99
N LEU A 176 10.32 2.07 1.24
CA LEU A 176 10.04 2.60 -0.11
C LEU A 176 9.58 1.50 -1.07
N LYS A 177 10.24 0.34 -1.01
CA LYS A 177 9.87 -0.82 -1.81
C LYS A 177 8.48 -1.36 -1.46
N ALA A 178 8.16 -1.48 -0.17
CA ALA A 178 6.85 -1.93 0.28
C ALA A 178 5.74 -0.95 -0.15
N CYS A 179 5.98 0.36 -0.01
CA CYS A 179 5.03 1.38 -0.46
C CYS A 179 4.85 1.34 -1.97
N ARG A 180 5.93 1.18 -2.75
CA ARG A 180 5.82 1.09 -4.21
C ARG A 180 5.14 -0.20 -4.67
N ALA A 181 5.39 -1.33 -4.02
CA ALA A 181 4.70 -2.59 -4.30
C ALA A 181 3.18 -2.48 -4.07
N GLU A 182 2.74 -1.61 -3.14
CA GLU A 182 1.31 -1.35 -2.95
C GLU A 182 0.67 -0.60 -4.14
N LEU A 183 1.48 0.05 -4.98
CA LEU A 183 1.00 0.74 -6.18
C LEU A 183 1.04 -0.14 -7.43
N GLU A 184 1.74 -1.27 -7.39
CA GLU A 184 1.82 -2.19 -8.52
C GLU A 184 0.46 -2.86 -8.75
N PRO A 185 -0.19 -2.72 -9.92
CA PRO A 185 -1.53 -3.26 -10.15
C PRO A 185 -1.55 -4.78 -9.95
N ILE A 186 -2.51 -5.25 -9.15
CA ILE A 186 -2.83 -6.68 -9.08
C ILE A 186 -3.78 -7.05 -10.23
N ASP A 187 -4.58 -6.08 -10.67
CA ASP A 187 -5.54 -6.16 -11.77
C ASP A 187 -5.69 -4.78 -12.45
N ASP A 188 -6.11 -4.74 -13.71
CA ASP A 188 -6.10 -3.54 -14.57
C ASP A 188 -7.08 -2.45 -14.10
N GLY A 189 -8.16 -2.84 -13.41
CA GLY A 189 -9.18 -1.94 -12.87
C GLY A 189 -8.96 -1.51 -11.43
N GLU A 190 -7.84 -1.87 -10.81
CA GLU A 190 -7.61 -1.63 -9.40
C GLU A 190 -7.35 -0.15 -9.10
N GLU A 191 -8.04 0.40 -8.11
CA GLU A 191 -7.91 1.78 -7.67
C GLU A 191 -7.23 1.87 -6.31
N VAL A 192 -6.41 2.90 -6.13
CA VAL A 192 -5.69 3.23 -4.89
C VAL A 192 -5.85 4.70 -4.56
N LYS A 193 -5.88 5.03 -3.26
CA LYS A 193 -5.86 6.42 -2.77
C LYS A 193 -4.42 6.85 -2.57
N VAL A 194 -4.02 7.93 -3.24
CA VAL A 194 -2.65 8.45 -3.17
C VAL A 194 -2.61 9.95 -2.98
N ARG A 195 -1.65 10.42 -2.18
CA ARG A 195 -1.28 11.83 -2.10
C ARG A 195 -0.29 12.18 -3.21
N LEU A 196 -0.78 12.92 -4.22
CA LEU A 196 0.00 13.22 -5.41
C LEU A 196 1.21 14.12 -5.15
N ASP A 197 1.14 14.97 -4.12
CA ASP A 197 2.27 15.80 -3.71
C ASP A 197 3.46 14.98 -3.19
N LEU A 198 3.21 13.79 -2.63
CA LEU A 198 4.24 12.91 -2.08
C LEU A 198 4.71 11.82 -3.06
N LEU A 199 4.04 11.68 -4.22
CA LEU A 199 4.30 10.57 -5.15
C LEU A 199 5.76 10.51 -5.63
N HIS A 200 6.41 11.67 -5.81
CA HIS A 200 7.80 11.77 -6.24
C HIS A 200 8.80 11.09 -5.29
N LEU A 201 8.46 10.95 -4.00
CA LEU A 201 9.32 10.29 -3.02
C LEU A 201 9.43 8.78 -3.26
N LEU A 202 8.45 8.19 -3.94
CA LEU A 202 8.43 6.78 -4.33
C LEU A 202 9.11 6.52 -5.69
N ALA A 203 9.68 7.53 -6.35
CA ALA A 203 10.46 7.37 -7.57
C ALA A 203 11.82 6.70 -7.29
N HIS A 204 12.32 5.91 -8.24
CA HIS A 204 13.70 5.43 -8.19
C HIS A 204 14.69 6.60 -8.37
N PRO A 205 15.91 6.51 -7.80
CA PRO A 205 16.45 5.37 -7.04
C PRO A 205 15.96 5.28 -5.57
N PHE A 206 16.01 4.08 -5.00
CA PHE A 206 15.72 3.84 -3.58
C PHE A 206 16.98 3.81 -2.71
N THR A 207 18.13 3.54 -3.31
CA THR A 207 19.44 3.64 -2.64
C THR A 207 20.42 4.44 -3.50
N GLU A 208 21.47 4.98 -2.88
CA GLU A 208 22.55 5.66 -3.61
C GLU A 208 23.31 4.73 -4.58
N TYR A 209 23.17 3.41 -4.39
CA TYR A 209 23.83 2.38 -5.20
C TYR A 209 22.94 1.82 -6.32
N ASP A 210 21.65 2.16 -6.34
CA ASP A 210 20.74 1.71 -7.39
C ASP A 210 21.23 2.27 -8.74
N LYS A 211 21.25 1.42 -9.77
CA LYS A 211 21.62 1.79 -11.13
C LYS A 211 20.46 1.56 -12.07
N ARG A 212 20.30 2.47 -13.04
CA ARG A 212 19.36 2.28 -14.14
C ARG A 212 19.85 1.09 -14.98
N LEU A 213 19.03 0.04 -15.03
CA LEU A 213 19.23 -1.11 -15.92
C LEU A 213 18.94 -0.73 -17.38
#